data_AF-A0A7V4E748-F1
#
_entry.id   AF-A0A7V4E748-F1
#
_cell.length_a   1.000
_cell.length_b   1.000
_cell.length_c   1.000
_cell.angle_alpha   90.00
_cell.angle_beta   90.00
_cell.angle_gamma   90.00
#
_symmetry.space_group_name_H-M   'P 1'
#
loop_
_entity.id
_entity.type
_entity.pdbx_description
1 polymer ?
#
loop_
_entity_poly.entity_id
_entity_poly.type
_entity_poly.pdbx_seq_one_letter_code
_entity_poly.pdbx_strand_id
1 'polypeptide(L)'
;MSLFWFLIIIGASIFVHELGHYLAARVQGVRVKAFSLGFGPILWKRQAWGTEWRLSAIPLGGYADIEGLLPEERGRGYDILPFPGKLVVLVAGVVMNVLLAWVLLAYLFSAQGVPEATGRAVILEVLPG
;
A
#
# COMPACT_ATOMS: atom_id res chain seq x y z
N MET A 1 -15.49 1.81 -17.61
CA MET A 1 -14.15 2.41 -17.44
C MET A 1 -13.81 2.68 -15.96
N SER A 2 -14.75 3.06 -15.10
CA SER A 2 -14.49 3.34 -13.67
C SER A 2 -14.05 2.12 -12.85
N LEU A 3 -14.68 0.95 -13.04
CA LEU A 3 -14.37 -0.26 -12.25
C LEU A 3 -12.92 -0.75 -12.43
N PHE A 4 -12.42 -0.72 -13.66
CA PHE A 4 -11.05 -1.14 -13.96
C PHE A 4 -10.02 -0.25 -13.24
N TRP A 5 -10.18 1.07 -13.33
CA TRP A 5 -9.32 2.03 -12.63
C TRP A 5 -9.43 1.90 -11.11
N PHE A 6 -10.64 1.69 -10.60
CA PHE A 6 -10.86 1.43 -9.18
C PHE A 6 -10.07 0.22 -8.68
N LEU A 7 -10.12 -0.90 -9.41
CA LEU A 7 -9.37 -2.11 -9.07
C LEU A 7 -7.85 -1.89 -9.10
N ILE A 8 -7.34 -1.13 -10.07
CA ILE A 8 -5.92 -0.77 -10.15
C ILE A 8 -5.51 0.07 -8.93
N ILE A 9 -6.28 1.11 -8.60
CA ILE A 9 -5.96 2.03 -7.51
C ILE A 9 -5.98 1.29 -6.17
N ILE A 10 -7.03 0.50 -5.91
CA ILE A 10 -7.11 -0.32 -4.69
C ILE A 10 -5.99 -1.36 -4.64
N GLY A 11 -5.72 -2.06 -5.75
CA GLY A 11 -4.67 -3.05 -5.82
C GLY A 11 -3.29 -2.47 -5.53
N ALA A 12 -2.97 -1.31 -6.13
CA ALA A 12 -1.72 -0.59 -5.87
C ALA A 12 -1.63 -0.09 -4.43
N SER A 13 -2.73 0.47 -3.89
CA SER A 13 -2.79 0.98 -2.52
C SER A 13 -2.57 -0.15 -1.49
N ILE A 14 -3.24 -1.29 -1.66
CA ILE A 14 -3.04 -2.46 -0.80
C ILE A 14 -1.61 -2.98 -0.92
N PHE A 15 -1.10 -3.11 -2.15
CA PHE A 15 0.26 -3.60 -2.37
C PHE A 15 1.29 -2.75 -1.62
N VAL A 16 1.19 -1.42 -1.74
CA VAL A 16 2.11 -0.49 -1.06
C VAL A 16 1.93 -0.52 0.47
N HIS A 17 0.70 -0.68 0.96
CA HIS A 17 0.41 -0.85 2.38
C HIS A 17 1.11 -2.08 2.97
N GLU A 18 0.86 -3.25 2.38
CA GLU A 18 1.47 -4.50 2.81
C GLU A 18 2.99 -4.47 2.65
N LEU A 19 3.48 -3.79 1.59
CA LEU A 19 4.91 -3.62 1.36
C LEU A 19 5.55 -2.82 2.50
N GLY A 20 4.85 -1.86 3.10
CA GLY A 20 5.30 -1.14 4.30
C GLY A 20 5.56 -2.09 5.47
N HIS A 21 4.58 -2.93 5.81
CA HIS A 21 4.74 -3.95 6.85
C HIS A 21 5.88 -4.92 6.54
N TYR A 22 5.96 -5.40 5.29
CA TYR A 22 7.02 -6.28 4.81
C TYR A 22 8.41 -5.67 5.00
N LEU A 23 8.63 -4.45 4.51
CA LEU A 23 9.92 -3.77 4.60
C LEU A 23 10.30 -3.49 6.05
N ALA A 24 9.36 -3.02 6.87
CA ALA A 24 9.58 -2.76 8.28
C ALA A 24 9.98 -4.02 9.07
N ALA A 25 9.36 -5.17 8.76
CA ALA A 25 9.74 -6.45 9.35
C ALA A 25 11.14 -6.89 8.88
N ARG A 26 11.41 -6.82 7.58
CA ARG A 26 12.69 -7.26 6.99
C ARG A 26 13.89 -6.44 7.45
N VAL A 27 13.74 -5.12 7.59
CA VAL A 27 14.79 -4.23 8.11
C VAL A 27 15.12 -4.55 9.57
N GLN A 28 14.14 -5.03 10.33
CA GLN A 28 14.33 -5.48 11.72
C GLN A 28 14.78 -6.94 11.83
N GLY A 29 15.11 -7.59 10.71
CA GLY A 29 15.55 -8.98 10.68
C GLY A 29 14.44 -10.01 10.88
N VAL A 30 13.18 -9.58 10.92
CA VAL A 30 12.03 -10.49 11.04
C VAL A 30 11.71 -11.10 9.68
N ARG A 31 11.55 -12.42 9.66
CA ARG A 31 11.22 -13.15 8.44
C ARG A 31 9.76 -12.95 8.08
N VAL A 32 9.50 -12.78 6.79
CA VAL A 32 8.14 -12.77 6.23
C VAL A 32 8.00 -14.02 5.38
N LYS A 33 7.05 -14.89 5.74
CA LYS A 33 6.86 -16.22 5.13
C LYS A 33 6.13 -16.10 3.81
N ALA A 34 5.09 -15.28 3.77
CA ALA A 34 4.28 -15.04 2.60
C ALA A 34 3.87 -13.56 2.49
N PHE A 35 3.72 -13.09 1.27
CA PHE A 35 3.19 -11.78 0.94
C PHE A 35 2.06 -12.01 -0.06
N SER A 36 0.82 -11.72 0.32
CA SER A 36 -0.35 -11.94 -0.53
C SER A 36 -1.01 -10.62 -0.91
N LEU A 37 -1.16 -10.41 -2.21
CA LEU A 37 -2.07 -9.41 -2.75
C LEU A 37 -3.42 -10.09 -3.04
N GLY A 38 -4.45 -9.71 -2.30
CA GLY A 38 -5.77 -10.32 -2.32
C GLY A 38 -5.97 -11.44 -1.31
N PHE A 39 -7.21 -11.91 -1.24
CA PHE A 39 -7.68 -13.04 -0.43
C PHE A 39 -8.23 -14.19 -1.29
N GLY A 40 -8.48 -15.33 -0.63
CA GLY A 40 -9.11 -16.49 -1.25
C GLY A 40 -8.13 -17.38 -2.02
N PRO A 41 -8.58 -18.06 -3.09
CA PRO A 41 -7.75 -19.00 -3.82
C PRO A 41 -6.58 -18.27 -4.49
N ILE A 42 -5.38 -18.85 -4.35
CA ILE A 42 -4.15 -18.33 -4.93
C ILE A 42 -4.17 -18.61 -6.43
N LEU A 43 -4.20 -17.55 -7.24
CA LEU A 43 -4.13 -17.63 -8.70
C LEU A 43 -2.70 -17.82 -9.18
N TRP A 44 -1.76 -17.17 -8.48
CA TRP A 44 -0.35 -17.25 -8.82
C TRP A 44 0.50 -17.15 -7.55
N LYS A 45 1.59 -17.90 -7.52
CA LYS A 45 2.58 -17.83 -6.45
C LYS A 45 4.00 -17.96 -6.96
N ARG A 46 4.94 -17.29 -6.27
CA ARG A 46 6.36 -17.35 -6.57
C ARG A 46 7.20 -17.20 -5.30
N GLN A 47 8.18 -18.08 -5.12
CA GLN A 47 9.17 -17.94 -4.06
C GLN A 47 10.26 -16.97 -4.48
N ALA A 48 10.45 -15.87 -3.75
CA ALA A 48 11.54 -14.92 -4.00
C ALA A 48 11.98 -14.22 -2.70
N TRP A 49 13.29 -14.02 -2.54
CA TRP A 49 13.90 -13.38 -1.36
C TRP A 49 13.54 -14.01 -0.01
N GLY A 50 13.22 -15.31 0.00
CA GLY A 50 12.81 -16.04 1.19
C GLY A 50 11.35 -15.82 1.60
N THR A 51 10.54 -15.23 0.71
CA THR A 51 9.12 -14.91 0.89
C THR A 51 8.31 -15.57 -0.24
N GLU A 52 7.16 -16.16 0.08
CA GLU A 52 6.21 -16.64 -0.93
C GLU A 52 5.30 -15.48 -1.37
N TRP A 53 5.51 -14.96 -2.58
CA TRP A 53 4.67 -13.92 -3.18
C TRP A 53 3.44 -14.58 -3.78
N ARG A 54 2.25 -14.15 -3.36
CA ARG A 54 0.96 -14.70 -3.75
C ARG A 54 0.10 -13.61 -4.38
N LEU A 55 -0.60 -13.97 -5.44
CA LEU A 55 -1.67 -13.18 -6.02
C LEU A 55 -2.95 -14.02 -5.92
N SER A 56 -3.94 -13.51 -5.20
CA SER A 56 -5.18 -14.23 -4.89
C SER A 56 -6.37 -13.62 -5.63
N ALA A 57 -7.44 -14.41 -5.78
CA ALA A 57 -8.56 -14.05 -6.66
C ALA A 57 -9.37 -12.84 -6.22
N ILE A 58 -9.44 -12.54 -4.92
CA ILE A 58 -10.26 -11.46 -4.38
C ILE A 58 -9.36 -10.25 -4.09
N PRO A 59 -9.43 -9.15 -4.86
CA PRO A 59 -8.51 -8.01 -4.74
C PRO A 59 -8.88 -7.03 -3.60
N LEU A 60 -9.71 -7.44 -2.64
CA LEU A 60 -10.26 -6.59 -1.56
C LEU A 60 -9.43 -6.68 -0.27
N GLY A 61 -8.11 -6.69 -0.40
CA GLY A 61 -7.15 -6.63 0.72
C GLY A 61 -5.88 -7.41 0.42
N GLY A 62 -5.07 -7.67 1.44
CA GLY A 62 -3.80 -8.37 1.34
C GLY A 62 -3.30 -8.71 2.73
N TYR A 63 -2.18 -9.41 2.81
CA TYR A 63 -1.49 -9.65 4.07
C TYR A 63 -0.01 -9.98 3.85
N ALA A 64 0.83 -9.50 4.77
CA ALA A 64 2.17 -10.02 4.99
C ALA A 64 2.17 -10.99 6.19
N ASP A 65 2.47 -12.26 5.93
CA ASP A 65 2.62 -13.31 6.95
C ASP A 65 4.00 -13.16 7.62
N ILE A 66 4.05 -12.29 8.62
CA ILE A 66 5.24 -11.94 9.39
C ILE A 66 5.39 -12.93 10.55
N GLU A 67 6.57 -13.53 10.66
CA GLU A 67 6.88 -14.49 11.72
C GLU A 67 6.68 -13.89 13.11
N GLY A 68 6.02 -14.61 14.00
CA GLY A 68 5.77 -14.15 15.38
C GLY A 68 4.49 -13.34 15.57
N LEU A 69 3.62 -13.23 14.55
CA LEU A 69 2.27 -12.66 14.72
C LEU A 69 1.24 -13.67 15.23
N LEU A 70 1.42 -14.94 14.91
CA LEU A 70 0.50 -16.01 15.28
C LEU A 70 0.77 -16.53 16.70
N PRO A 71 -0.26 -16.94 17.47
CA PRO A 71 -0.09 -17.49 18.82
C PRO A 71 0.87 -18.69 18.91
N GLU A 72 0.95 -19.48 17.84
CA GLU A 72 1.82 -20.65 17.71
C GLU A 72 3.30 -20.27 17.44
N GLU A 73 3.57 -18.99 17.24
CA GLU A 73 4.89 -18.46 16.87
C GLU A 73 5.53 -17.60 17.96
N ARG A 74 5.07 -17.76 19.20
CA ARG A 74 5.65 -17.08 20.36
C ARG A 74 7.16 -17.34 20.49
N GLY A 75 7.88 -16.31 20.93
CA GLY A 75 9.32 -16.39 21.21
C GLY A 75 10.23 -16.28 19.98
N ARG A 76 9.71 -15.86 18.82
CA ARG A 76 10.51 -15.59 17.60
C ARG A 76 9.97 -14.41 16.80
N GLY A 77 10.80 -13.89 15.88
CA GLY A 77 10.41 -12.87 14.91
C GLY A 77 9.84 -11.60 15.54
N TYR A 78 8.65 -11.21 15.12
CA TYR A 78 7.93 -10.03 15.62
C TYR A 78 7.66 -10.09 17.13
N ASP A 79 7.41 -11.27 17.70
CA ASP A 79 7.02 -11.40 19.11
C ASP A 79 8.15 -10.99 20.08
N ILE A 80 9.40 -11.23 19.69
CA ILE A 80 10.59 -10.89 20.50
C ILE A 80 11.09 -9.47 20.26
N LEU A 81 10.53 -8.73 19.29
CA LEU A 81 10.91 -7.35 19.06
C LEU A 81 10.57 -6.49 20.30
N PRO A 82 11.41 -5.50 20.65
CA PRO A 82 11.04 -4.52 21.66
C PRO A 82 9.83 -3.71 21.19
N PHE A 83 9.11 -3.10 22.13
CA PHE A 83 7.89 -2.34 21.83
C PHE A 83 8.02 -1.34 20.66
N PRO A 84 9.10 -0.53 20.54
CA PRO A 84 9.25 0.37 19.40
C PRO A 84 9.34 -0.38 18.06
N GLY A 85 9.98 -1.54 18.03
CA GLY A 85 10.08 -2.35 16.83
C GLY A 85 8.75 -2.92 16.38
N LYS A 86 7.95 -3.41 17.34
CA LYS A 86 6.56 -3.83 17.10
C LYS A 86 5.73 -2.68 16.55
N LEU A 87 5.86 -1.50 17.14
CA LEU A 87 5.15 -0.30 16.72
C LEU A 87 5.54 0.11 15.29
N VAL A 88 6.82 0.08 14.95
CA VAL A 88 7.30 0.39 13.58
C VAL A 88 6.67 -0.54 12.56
N VAL A 89 6.65 -1.86 12.80
CA VAL A 89 5.98 -2.79 11.87
C VAL A 89 4.49 -2.48 11.79
N LEU A 90 3.81 -2.24 12.91
CA LEU A 90 2.37 -1.97 12.96
C LEU A 90 1.96 -0.72 12.18
N VAL A 91 2.75 0.36 12.22
CA VAL A 91 2.38 1.63 11.58
C VAL A 91 2.91 1.76 10.15
N ALA A 92 3.89 0.94 9.75
CA ALA A 92 4.58 1.08 8.47
C ALA A 92 3.65 1.05 7.25
N GLY A 93 2.61 0.22 7.26
CA GLY A 93 1.66 0.16 6.14
C GLY A 93 0.86 1.46 5.96
N VAL A 94 0.41 2.07 7.08
CA VAL A 94 -0.30 3.36 7.04
C VAL A 94 0.65 4.46 6.55
N VAL A 95 1.87 4.50 7.08
CA VAL A 95 2.88 5.47 6.68
C VAL A 95 3.17 5.36 5.18
N MET A 96 3.34 4.15 4.64
CA MET A 96 3.58 3.95 3.21
C MET A 96 2.42 4.42 2.33
N ASN A 97 1.17 4.26 2.76
CA ASN A 97 0.03 4.78 2.00
C ASN A 97 -0.05 6.31 2.04
N VAL A 98 0.29 6.94 3.17
CA VAL A 98 0.38 8.40 3.25
C VAL A 98 1.51 8.91 2.35
N LEU A 99 2.66 8.23 2.33
CA LEU A 99 3.76 8.56 1.42
C LEU A 99 3.35 8.39 -0.05
N LEU A 100 2.65 7.30 -0.39
CA LEU A 100 2.12 7.09 -1.74
C LEU A 100 1.19 8.24 -2.15
N ALA A 101 0.24 8.61 -1.28
CA ALA A 101 -0.69 9.70 -1.55
C ALA A 101 0.05 11.02 -1.77
N TRP A 102 1.05 11.32 -0.93
CA TRP A 102 1.85 12.54 -1.07
C TRP A 102 2.60 12.56 -2.42
N VAL A 103 3.27 11.46 -2.79
CA VAL A 103 4.00 11.36 -4.06
C VAL A 103 3.07 11.51 -5.26
N LEU A 104 1.90 10.84 -5.23
CA LEU A 104 0.91 10.93 -6.30
C LEU A 104 0.36 12.36 -6.45
N LEU A 105 0.02 13.02 -5.34
CA LEU A 105 -0.45 14.40 -5.36
C LEU A 105 0.64 15.35 -5.88
N ALA A 106 1.87 15.23 -5.37
CA ALA A 106 2.99 16.06 -5.83
C ALA A 106 3.24 15.90 -7.33
N TYR A 107 3.20 14.67 -7.84
CA TYR A 107 3.30 14.40 -9.27
C TYR A 107 2.16 15.03 -10.08
N LEU A 108 0.91 14.90 -9.63
CA LEU A 108 -0.25 15.47 -10.30
C LEU A 108 -0.16 17.00 -10.38
N PHE A 109 0.16 17.68 -9.27
CA PHE A 109 0.34 19.14 -9.26
C PHE A 109 1.50 19.60 -10.15
N SER A 110 2.61 18.84 -10.16
CA SER A 110 3.75 19.15 -11.04
C SER A 110 3.44 18.92 -12.52
N ALA A 111 2.60 17.96 -12.88
CA ALA A 111 2.32 17.61 -14.27
C ALA A 111 1.19 18.47 -14.88
N GLN A 112 0.18 18.84 -14.09
CA GLN A 112 -1.00 19.58 -14.56
C GLN A 112 -0.93 21.09 -14.33
N GLY A 113 0.07 21.56 -13.57
CA GLY A 113 0.16 22.94 -13.14
C GLY A 113 -0.87 23.29 -12.06
N VAL A 114 -0.70 24.45 -11.44
CA VAL A 114 -1.67 24.97 -10.45
C VAL A 114 -2.57 25.97 -11.17
N PRO A 115 -3.91 25.86 -11.06
CA PRO A 115 -4.80 26.86 -11.63
C PRO A 115 -4.56 28.22 -10.97
N GLU A 116 -3.95 29.15 -11.70
CA GLU A 116 -3.82 30.54 -11.27
C GLU A 116 -5.15 31.27 -11.45
N ALA A 117 -5.74 31.70 -10.34
CA ALA A 117 -6.84 32.64 -10.36
C ALA A 117 -6.34 33.98 -10.92
N THR A 118 -6.61 34.24 -12.19
CA THR A 118 -6.04 35.37 -12.96
C THR A 118 -6.49 36.75 -12.46
N GLY A 119 -7.35 36.82 -11.42
CA GLY A 119 -7.93 38.06 -10.89
C GLY A 119 -8.78 38.85 -11.89
N ARG A 120 -8.97 38.31 -13.10
CA ARG A 120 -9.70 38.93 -14.21
C ARG A 120 -10.93 38.10 -14.51
N ALA A 121 -12.10 38.73 -14.44
CA ALA A 121 -13.31 38.14 -14.96
C ALA A 121 -13.21 38.08 -16.49
N VAL A 122 -13.23 36.89 -17.06
CA VAL A 122 -13.33 36.68 -18.51
C VAL A 122 -14.76 36.27 -18.81
N ILE A 123 -15.46 37.04 -19.65
CA ILE A 123 -16.75 36.63 -20.18
C ILE A 123 -16.47 35.54 -21.21
N LEU A 124 -16.76 34.28 -20.86
CA LEU A 124 -16.53 33.12 -21.73
C LEU A 124 -17.60 33.00 -22.82
N GLU A 125 -18.85 33.30 -22.49
CA GLU A 125 -19.96 33.22 -23.43
C GLU A 125 -21.13 34.12 -22.96
N VAL A 126 -21.82 34.76 -23.89
CA VAL A 126 -23.06 35.49 -23.64
C VAL A 126 -24.19 34.70 -24.27
N LEU A 127 -25.06 34.11 -23.44
CA LEU A 127 -26.22 33.37 -23.92
C LEU A 127 -27.30 34.37 -24.40
N PRO A 128 -27.94 34.12 -25.56
CA PRO A 128 -29.08 34.91 -26.00
C PRO A 128 -30.24 34.74 -25.01
N GLY A 129 -30.91 35.85 -24.69
CA GLY A 129 -32.10 35.91 -23.83
C GLY A 129 -33.40 35.67 -24.57
#